data_AF-A0A6A3N7L1-F1
#
_entry.id   AF-A0A6A3N7L1-F1
#
_cell.length_a   1.000
_cell.length_b   1.000
_cell.length_c   1.000
_cell.angle_alpha   90.00
_cell.angle_beta   90.00
_cell.angle_gamma   90.00
#
_symmetry.space_group_name_H-M   'P 1'
#
loop_
_entity.id
_entity.type
_entity.pdbx_description
1 polymer ?
#
loop_
_entity_poly.entity_id
_entity_poly.type
_entity_poly.pdbx_seq_one_letter_code
_entity_poly.pdbx_strand_id
1 'polypeptide(L)'
;MGFNPPALQIPQGYKWLYAIAPLRYSFSALAAIAFGKCSNEQLVSIMAASASPGGMASLDMSGYPHGCQIVQNAPSTVGEIPVQTYVEAVFGIKHAHVAQYFGIMLGMIALFRVLTALAMRYINHQQR
;
A
#
# COMPACT_ATOMS: atom_id res chain seq x y z
N MET A 1 7.25 3.16 -4.98
CA MET A 1 7.70 3.93 -3.80
C MET A 1 7.04 3.33 -2.58
N GLY A 2 7.79 2.81 -1.61
CA GLY A 2 7.28 2.16 -0.41
C GLY A 2 8.41 1.97 0.59
N PHE A 3 8.11 1.45 1.78
CA PHE A 3 9.16 1.19 2.78
C PHE A 3 10.11 0.10 2.27
N ASN A 4 11.41 0.38 2.32
CA ASN A 4 12.48 -0.58 2.04
C ASN A 4 13.26 -0.79 3.36
N PRO A 5 13.28 -2.00 3.94
CA PRO A 5 12.75 -3.27 3.42
C PRO A 5 11.21 -3.33 3.42
N PRO A 6 10.61 -4.16 2.53
CA PRO A 6 9.16 -4.35 2.47
C PRO A 6 8.61 -4.85 3.80
N ALA A 7 7.31 -4.61 4.04
CA ALA A 7 6.67 -4.83 5.34
C ALA A 7 6.86 -6.24 5.92
N LEU A 8 7.00 -7.25 5.05
CA LEU A 8 7.23 -8.65 5.42
C LEU A 8 8.66 -8.94 5.88
N GLN A 9 9.62 -8.13 5.47
CA GLN A 9 11.05 -8.30 5.77
C GLN A 9 11.51 -7.49 6.98
N ILE A 10 10.61 -6.75 7.63
CA ILE A 10 10.94 -5.96 8.83
C ILE A 10 11.10 -6.92 10.03
N PRO A 11 12.26 -6.92 10.73
CA PRO A 11 12.45 -7.73 11.92
C PRO A 11 11.40 -7.42 12.98
N GLN A 12 10.92 -8.46 13.69
CA GLN A 12 9.80 -8.34 14.62
C GLN A 12 10.00 -7.23 15.68
N GLY A 13 11.23 -7.07 16.18
CA GLY A 13 11.57 -6.03 17.17
C GLY A 13 11.45 -4.59 16.68
N TYR A 14 11.51 -4.35 15.37
CA TYR A 14 11.40 -3.02 14.76
C TYR A 14 10.05 -2.76 14.09
N LYS A 15 9.15 -3.77 14.07
CA LYS A 15 7.86 -3.69 13.40
C LYS A 15 6.94 -2.63 14.00
N TRP A 16 7.13 -2.27 15.27
CA TRP A 16 6.39 -1.20 15.93
C TRP A 16 6.72 0.19 15.37
N LEU A 17 7.97 0.47 14.96
CA LEU A 17 8.34 1.75 14.33
C LEU A 17 7.57 1.92 13.03
N TYR A 18 7.48 0.83 12.26
CA TYR A 18 6.68 0.79 11.05
C TYR A 18 5.18 0.96 11.34
N ALA A 19 4.67 0.54 12.50
CA ALA A 19 3.27 0.70 12.87
C ALA A 19 2.91 2.13 13.32
N ILE A 20 3.85 2.89 13.90
CA ILE A 20 3.58 4.26 14.38
C ILE A 20 3.82 5.34 13.31
N ALA A 21 4.47 5.01 12.19
CA ALA A 21 4.81 5.95 11.14
C ALA A 21 3.53 6.47 10.43
N PRO A 22 3.16 7.77 10.54
CA PRO A 22 1.90 8.25 9.98
C PRO A 22 1.83 8.13 8.46
N LEU A 23 2.96 8.40 7.80
CA LEU A 23 3.12 8.35 6.34
C LEU A 23 2.78 6.96 5.76
N ARG A 24 2.96 5.89 6.54
CA ARG A 24 2.58 4.53 6.12
C ARG A 24 1.12 4.43 5.77
N TYR A 25 0.24 4.99 6.58
CA TYR A 25 -1.20 4.84 6.40
C TYR A 25 -1.70 5.72 5.25
N SER A 26 -1.13 6.91 5.07
CA SER A 26 -1.38 7.77 3.89
C SER A 26 -0.98 7.06 2.60
N PHE A 27 0.24 6.49 2.56
CA PHE A 27 0.70 5.71 1.41
C PHE A 27 -0.19 4.49 1.16
N SER A 28 -0.54 3.75 2.21
CA SER A 28 -1.38 2.55 2.11
C SER A 28 -2.76 2.88 1.55
N ALA A 29 -3.36 3.99 1.99
CA ALA A 29 -4.64 4.47 1.47
C ALA A 29 -4.57 4.84 -0.01
N LEU A 30 -3.55 5.63 -0.41
CA LEU A 30 -3.36 6.04 -1.81
C LEU A 30 -3.13 4.84 -2.73
N ALA A 31 -2.21 3.96 -2.35
CA ALA A 31 -1.89 2.76 -3.13
C ALA A 31 -3.08 1.80 -3.21
N ALA A 32 -3.83 1.63 -2.12
CA ALA A 32 -5.03 0.81 -2.12
C ALA A 32 -6.10 1.35 -3.07
N ILE A 33 -6.32 2.66 -3.12
CA ILE A 33 -7.31 3.28 -4.03
C ILE A 33 -6.83 3.20 -5.49
N ALA A 34 -5.56 3.52 -5.75
CA ALA A 34 -5.02 3.58 -7.10
C ALA A 34 -4.82 2.19 -7.73
N PHE A 35 -4.33 1.23 -6.94
CA PHE A 35 -3.85 -0.07 -7.44
C PHE A 35 -4.55 -1.27 -6.81
N GLY A 36 -5.37 -1.08 -5.78
CA GLY A 36 -6.01 -2.20 -5.09
C GLY A 36 -7.21 -2.79 -5.82
N LYS A 37 -7.68 -2.18 -6.91
CA LYS A 37 -8.80 -2.69 -7.71
C LYS A 37 -8.31 -3.60 -8.83
N CYS A 38 -8.73 -4.85 -8.78
CA CYS A 38 -8.79 -5.75 -9.92
C CYS A 38 -9.91 -6.75 -9.65
N SER A 39 -10.89 -6.87 -10.55
CA SER A 39 -12.01 -7.78 -10.31
C SER A 39 -11.65 -9.23 -10.60
N ASN A 40 -12.39 -10.17 -10.02
CA ASN A 40 -12.06 -11.59 -10.14
C ASN A 40 -12.15 -12.08 -11.59
N GLU A 41 -13.12 -11.57 -12.36
CA GLU A 41 -13.24 -11.87 -13.78
C GLU A 41 -12.02 -11.38 -14.60
N GLN A 42 -11.48 -10.21 -14.25
CA GLN A 42 -10.28 -9.66 -14.88
C GLN A 42 -9.05 -10.50 -14.51
N LEU A 43 -8.91 -10.86 -13.23
CA LEU A 43 -7.86 -11.77 -12.73
C LEU A 43 -7.88 -13.13 -13.44
N VAL A 44 -9.06 -13.72 -13.66
CA VAL A 44 -9.20 -14.97 -14.41
C VAL A 44 -8.75 -14.80 -15.86
N SER A 45 -9.12 -13.69 -16.52
CA SER A 45 -8.67 -13.43 -17.90
C SER A 45 -7.14 -13.28 -17.99
N ILE A 46 -6.53 -12.61 -17.02
CA ILE A 46 -5.07 -12.41 -16.94
C ILE A 46 -4.35 -13.74 -16.73
N MET A 47 -4.86 -14.59 -15.82
CA MET A 47 -4.33 -15.93 -15.61
C MET A 47 -4.48 -16.82 -16.85
N ALA A 48 -5.62 -16.77 -17.54
CA ALA A 48 -5.82 -17.53 -18.78
C ALA A 48 -4.84 -17.11 -19.89
N ALA A 49 -4.54 -15.81 -20.02
CA ALA A 49 -3.57 -15.32 -20.98
C ALA A 49 -2.12 -15.68 -20.61
N SER A 50 -1.80 -15.73 -19.31
CA SER A 50 -0.48 -16.17 -18.85
C SER A 50 -0.14 -17.62 -19.27
N ALA A 51 -1.17 -18.45 -19.50
CA ALA A 51 -1.02 -19.81 -20.00
C ALA A 51 -1.02 -19.92 -21.54
N SER A 52 -1.27 -18.82 -22.26
CA SER A 52 -1.34 -18.79 -23.73
C SER A 52 0.03 -18.52 -24.36
N PRO A 53 0.28 -18.94 -25.63
CA PRO A 53 1.59 -18.80 -26.28
C PRO A 53 2.10 -17.36 -26.48
N GLY A 54 1.27 -16.35 -26.22
CA GLY A 54 1.60 -14.92 -26.25
C GLY A 54 1.71 -14.26 -24.87
N GLY A 55 1.63 -15.03 -23.78
CA GLY A 55 1.67 -14.55 -22.40
C GLY A 55 0.62 -13.46 -22.10
N MET A 56 0.84 -12.70 -21.03
CA MET A 56 -0.04 -11.58 -20.67
C MET A 56 0.01 -10.41 -21.68
N ALA A 57 1.02 -10.36 -22.55
CA ALA A 57 1.17 -9.35 -23.59
C ALA A 57 0.13 -9.48 -24.73
N SER A 58 -0.56 -10.62 -24.82
CA SER A 58 -1.62 -10.87 -25.79
C SER A 58 -2.98 -10.25 -25.41
N LEU A 59 -3.14 -9.76 -24.18
CA LEU A 59 -4.35 -9.10 -23.70
C LEU A 59 -4.28 -7.59 -23.91
N ASP A 60 -5.34 -7.02 -24.47
CA ASP A 60 -5.54 -5.57 -24.42
C ASP A 60 -5.95 -5.15 -23.00
N MET A 61 -5.02 -4.53 -22.28
CA MET A 61 -5.22 -4.04 -20.91
C MET A 61 -5.55 -2.54 -20.85
N SER A 62 -5.79 -1.89 -21.99
CA SER A 62 -6.04 -0.44 -22.09
C SER A 62 -7.29 -0.01 -21.29
N GLY A 63 -8.32 -0.87 -21.26
CA GLY A 63 -9.55 -0.63 -20.51
C GLY A 63 -9.53 -1.11 -19.06
N TYR A 64 -8.45 -1.75 -18.61
CA TYR A 64 -8.38 -2.32 -17.26
C TYR A 64 -7.98 -1.30 -16.20
N PRO A 65 -8.48 -1.45 -14.95
CA PRO A 65 -7.99 -0.68 -13.82
C PRO A 65 -6.47 -0.83 -13.68
N HIS A 66 -5.79 0.21 -13.19
CA HIS A 66 -4.34 0.20 -13.00
C HIS A 66 -3.84 -0.95 -12.11
N GLY A 67 -4.67 -1.48 -11.21
CA GLY A 67 -4.34 -2.65 -10.41
C GLY A 67 -4.25 -3.96 -11.21
N CYS A 68 -4.97 -4.09 -12.32
CA CYS A 68 -4.92 -5.27 -13.18
C CYS A 68 -3.80 -5.23 -14.22
N GLN A 69 -3.19 -4.07 -14.43
CA GLN A 69 -2.08 -3.95 -15.39
C GLN A 69 -0.85 -4.70 -14.87
N ILE A 70 -0.04 -5.22 -15.79
CA ILE A 70 1.21 -5.90 -15.43
C ILE A 70 2.26 -4.92 -14.89
N VAL A 71 3.04 -5.37 -13.92
CA VAL A 71 4.18 -4.58 -13.43
C VAL A 71 5.27 -4.54 -14.52
N GLN A 72 5.57 -3.35 -15.02
CA GLN A 72 6.65 -3.16 -16.00
C GLN A 72 8.00 -3.07 -15.30
N ASN A 73 9.05 -3.58 -15.96
CA ASN A 73 10.44 -3.57 -15.47
C ASN A 73 10.62 -4.21 -14.08
N ALA A 74 9.80 -5.22 -13.77
CA ALA A 74 9.97 -6.00 -12.55
C ALA A 74 11.29 -6.79 -12.60
N PRO A 75 12.00 -6.94 -11.46
CA PRO A 75 13.12 -7.87 -11.37
C PRO A 75 12.68 -9.29 -11.75
N SER A 76 13.58 -10.08 -12.34
CA SER A 76 13.29 -11.45 -12.79
C SER A 76 12.81 -12.40 -11.67
N THR A 77 12.98 -12.01 -10.40
CA THR A 77 12.51 -12.76 -9.22
C THR A 77 11.03 -12.60 -8.92
N VAL A 78 10.35 -11.58 -9.47
CA VAL A 78 8.95 -11.25 -9.15
C VAL A 78 7.97 -11.84 -10.18
N GLY A 79 8.44 -12.17 -11.38
CA GLY A 79 7.62 -12.74 -12.46
C GLY A 79 6.61 -11.75 -13.05
N GLU A 80 5.88 -12.18 -14.08
CA GLU A 80 4.76 -11.42 -14.65
C GLU A 80 3.55 -11.55 -13.71
N ILE A 81 3.27 -10.49 -12.94
CA ILE A 81 2.11 -10.42 -12.04
C ILE A 81 1.41 -9.06 -12.17
N PRO A 82 0.10 -8.97 -11.90
CA PRO A 82 -0.61 -7.70 -11.90
C PRO A 82 -0.19 -6.82 -10.72
N VAL A 83 -0.27 -5.50 -10.91
CA VAL A 83 0.15 -4.50 -9.91
C VAL A 83 -0.58 -4.67 -8.57
N GLN A 84 -1.85 -5.04 -8.58
CA GLN A 84 -2.65 -5.30 -7.36
C GLN A 84 -1.99 -6.41 -6.53
N THR A 85 -1.63 -7.52 -7.16
CA THR A 85 -1.02 -8.67 -6.49
C THR A 85 0.37 -8.32 -5.98
N TYR A 86 1.13 -7.54 -6.74
CA TYR A 86 2.43 -7.01 -6.30
C TYR A 86 2.29 -6.12 -5.05
N VAL A 87 1.34 -5.18 -5.05
CA VAL A 87 1.10 -4.25 -3.94
C VAL A 87 0.64 -4.99 -2.68
N GLU A 88 -0.18 -6.03 -2.83
CA GLU A 88 -0.60 -6.88 -1.72
C GLU A 88 0.56 -7.74 -1.18
N ALA A 89 1.35 -8.38 -2.05
CA ALA A 89 2.44 -9.26 -1.63
C ALA A 89 3.63 -8.51 -1.01
N VAL A 90 4.04 -7.38 -1.60
CA VAL A 90 5.24 -6.64 -1.16
C VAL A 90 4.92 -5.66 -0.04
N PHE A 91 3.80 -4.95 -0.14
CA PHE A 91 3.45 -3.89 0.82
C PHE A 91 2.33 -4.28 1.79
N GLY A 92 1.63 -5.40 1.59
CA GLY A 92 0.53 -5.83 2.46
C GLY A 92 -0.69 -4.90 2.37
N ILE A 93 -0.85 -4.18 1.26
CA ILE A 93 -1.88 -3.16 1.09
C ILE A 93 -3.06 -3.79 0.37
N LYS A 94 -4.25 -3.73 1.00
CA LYS A 94 -5.50 -4.25 0.41
C LYS A 94 -6.52 -3.15 0.22
N HIS A 95 -7.28 -3.23 -0.86
CA HIS A 95 -8.39 -2.29 -1.10
C HIS A 95 -9.48 -2.39 -0.03
N ALA A 96 -9.72 -3.57 0.54
CA ALA A 96 -10.73 -3.75 1.59
C ALA A 96 -10.43 -2.96 2.88
N HIS A 97 -9.16 -2.62 3.13
CA HIS A 97 -8.74 -1.92 4.35
C HIS A 97 -8.56 -0.40 4.17
N VAL A 98 -9.01 0.18 3.05
CA VAL A 98 -8.88 1.64 2.78
C VAL A 98 -9.44 2.47 3.94
N ALA A 99 -10.66 2.17 4.40
CA ALA A 99 -11.28 2.91 5.50
C ALA A 99 -10.48 2.82 6.80
N GLN A 100 -9.88 1.67 7.09
CA GLN A 100 -9.03 1.47 8.25
C GLN A 100 -7.75 2.31 8.16
N TYR A 101 -7.09 2.35 7.01
CA TYR A 101 -5.90 3.19 6.81
C TYR A 101 -6.22 4.68 7.02
N PHE A 102 -7.33 5.17 6.48
CA PHE A 102 -7.79 6.54 6.71
C PHE A 102 -8.11 6.81 8.18
N GLY A 103 -8.83 5.90 8.85
CA GLY A 103 -9.18 6.04 10.26
C GLY A 103 -7.95 6.11 11.16
N ILE A 104 -6.96 5.26 10.94
CA ILE A 104 -5.70 5.29 11.72
C ILE A 104 -4.92 6.58 11.46
N MET A 105 -4.83 7.02 10.20
CA MET A 105 -4.19 8.29 9.84
C MET A 105 -4.81 9.48 10.59
N LEU A 106 -6.15 9.58 10.57
CA LEU A 106 -6.87 10.64 11.29
C LEU A 106 -6.71 10.52 12.81
N GLY A 107 -6.73 9.29 13.34
CA GLY A 107 -6.49 9.02 14.76
C GLY A 107 -5.12 9.50 15.23
N MET A 108 -4.06 9.23 14.46
CA MET A 108 -2.72 9.75 14.79
C MET A 108 -2.64 11.27 14.70
N ILE A 109 -3.29 11.90 13.70
CA ILE A 109 -3.34 13.36 13.60
C ILE A 109 -4.01 13.95 14.86
N ALA A 110 -5.16 13.41 15.26
CA ALA A 110 -5.86 13.85 16.47
C ALA A 110 -4.99 13.66 17.73
N LEU A 111 -4.34 12.49 17.88
CA LEU A 111 -3.44 12.21 18.99
C LEU A 111 -2.29 13.23 19.07
N PHE A 112 -1.58 13.47 17.97
CA PHE A 112 -0.48 14.44 17.95
C PHE A 112 -0.98 15.85 18.24
N ARG A 113 -2.17 16.24 17.75
CA ARG A 113 -2.76 17.55 18.06
C ARG A 113 -3.07 17.69 19.55
N VAL A 114 -3.61 16.66 20.20
CA VAL A 114 -3.84 16.65 21.65
C VAL A 114 -2.52 16.75 22.41
N LEU A 115 -1.51 15.96 22.04
CA LEU A 115 -0.18 16.03 22.66
C LEU A 115 0.46 17.41 22.50
N THR A 116 0.35 18.05 21.33
CA THR A 116 0.81 19.42 21.11
C THR A 116 0.06 20.42 22.00
N ALA A 117 -1.27 20.29 22.12
CA ALA A 117 -2.06 21.16 23.00
C ALA A 117 -1.65 21.00 24.48
N LEU A 118 -1.41 19.77 24.93
CA LEU A 118 -0.91 19.49 26.28
C LEU A 118 0.50 20.05 26.48
N ALA A 119 1.40 19.87 25.51
CA ALA A 119 2.75 20.40 25.57
C ALA A 119 2.75 21.94 25.65
N MET A 120 1.93 22.62 24.83
CA MET A 120 1.79 24.09 24.90
C MET A 120 1.16 24.56 26.22
N ARG A 121 0.28 23.76 26.84
CA ARG A 121 -0.37 24.12 28.11
C ARG A 121 0.55 23.93 29.32
N TYR A 122 1.33 22.85 29.34
CA TYR A 122 2.06 22.42 30.55
C TYR A 122 3.58 22.56 30.42
N ILE A 123 4.14 22.52 29.21
CA ILE A 123 5.57 22.66 28.91
C ILE A 123 5.86 24.06 28.33
N ASN A 124 5.01 25.05 28.65
CA ASN A 124 5.30 26.42 28.26
C ASN A 124 6.45 26.98 29.11
N HIS A 125 7.69 26.76 28.66
CA HIS A 125 8.90 27.24 29.32
C HIS A 125 9.15 28.75 29.13
N GLN A 126 8.23 29.48 28.51
CA GLN A 126 8.31 30.93 28.29
C GLN A 126 8.02 31.77 29.55
N GLN A 127 7.73 31.16 30.71
CA GLN A 127 7.59 31.87 31.99
C GLN A 127 8.87 31.88 32.85
N ARG A 128 10.06 31.68 32.24
CA ARG A 128 11.33 31.92 32.93
C ARG A 128 12.19 32.93 32.18
#